data_AF-A0AAN5CBG8-F1
#
_entry.id   AF-A0AAN5CBG8-F1
#
_cell.length_a   1.000
_cell.length_b   1.000
_cell.length_c   1.000
_cell.angle_alpha   90.00
_cell.angle_beta   90.00
_cell.angle_gamma   90.00
#
_symmetry.space_group_name_H-M   'P 1'
#
loop_
_entity.id
_entity.type
_entity.pdbx_description
1 polymer ?
#
loop_
_entity_poly.entity_id
_entity_poly.type
_entity_poly.pdbx_seq_one_letter_code
_entity_poly.pdbx_strand_id
1 'polypeptide(L)'
;MSPPLPLAFRRSSTHLIVLYLLSIIISLLLFYSCTFNCFHCPPSPSRTLHIVQYFPVGVSPCIALTSIGWIITKLFYSSDPCILSYNFIEMPSAVFSSLAAGICAVIEILYSTDFSQMQWIDKISSSAAISIALCALHAIAAFSLE
;
A
#
# COMPACT_ATOMS: atom_id res chain seq x y z
N MET A 1 -26.87 36.22 -2.93
CA MET A 1 -27.24 34.95 -3.58
C MET A 1 -26.01 34.42 -4.29
N SER A 2 -25.25 33.58 -3.59
CA SER A 2 -24.12 32.84 -4.16
C SER A 2 -24.68 31.76 -5.10
N PRO A 3 -24.07 31.53 -6.28
CA PRO A 3 -24.54 30.49 -7.18
C PRO A 3 -24.34 29.12 -6.54
N PRO A 4 -25.20 28.13 -6.83
CA PRO A 4 -24.96 26.75 -6.42
C PRO A 4 -23.70 26.26 -7.13
N LEU A 5 -22.71 25.82 -6.35
CA LEU A 5 -21.53 25.14 -6.87
C LEU A 5 -21.97 24.00 -7.81
N PRO A 6 -21.41 23.93 -9.03
CA PRO A 6 -21.84 22.93 -9.99
C PRO A 6 -21.46 21.54 -9.48
N LEU A 7 -22.39 20.62 -9.72
CA LEU A 7 -22.38 19.16 -9.56
C LEU A 7 -21.22 18.46 -10.33
N ALA A 8 -19.99 18.91 -10.18
CA ALA A 8 -18.80 18.35 -10.85
C ALA A 8 -18.15 17.20 -10.05
N PHE A 9 -18.57 16.93 -8.81
CA PHE A 9 -17.85 16.03 -7.90
C PHE A 9 -18.24 14.54 -7.99
N ARG A 10 -18.99 14.11 -9.01
CA ARG A 10 -19.58 12.75 -9.05
C ARG A 10 -18.98 11.77 -10.07
N ARG A 11 -17.84 12.10 -10.70
CA ARG A 11 -17.29 11.29 -11.82
C ARG A 11 -16.02 10.49 -11.50
N SER A 12 -15.35 10.74 -10.37
CA SER A 12 -14.04 10.12 -10.02
C SER A 12 -14.09 8.99 -8.97
N SER A 13 -15.27 8.52 -8.54
CA SER A 13 -15.34 7.58 -7.39
C SER A 13 -15.07 6.12 -7.73
N THR A 14 -15.38 5.65 -8.94
CA THR A 14 -15.28 4.23 -9.29
C THR A 14 -13.84 3.77 -9.46
N HIS A 15 -12.99 4.60 -10.07
CA HIS A 15 -11.56 4.31 -10.24
C HIS A 15 -10.85 4.19 -8.90
N LEU A 16 -11.14 5.10 -7.95
CA LEU A 16 -10.60 5.04 -6.59
C LEU A 16 -11.05 3.78 -5.86
N ILE A 17 -12.32 3.38 -5.96
CA ILE A 17 -12.82 2.13 -5.36
C ILE A 17 -12.05 0.91 -5.91
N VAL A 18 -11.82 0.86 -7.22
CA VAL A 18 -11.05 -0.22 -7.86
C VAL A 18 -9.60 -0.22 -7.37
N LEU A 19 -8.97 0.96 -7.26
CA LEU A 19 -7.61 1.08 -6.73
C LEU A 19 -7.54 0.56 -5.28
N TYR A 20 -8.43 1.01 -4.39
CA TYR A 20 -8.42 0.55 -3.00
C TYR A 20 -8.73 -0.95 -2.87
N LEU A 21 -9.63 -1.52 -3.69
CA LEU A 21 -9.84 -2.97 -3.73
C LEU A 21 -8.59 -3.73 -4.19
N LEU A 22 -7.94 -3.25 -5.26
CA LEU A 22 -6.71 -3.83 -5.76
C LEU A 22 -5.59 -3.72 -4.71
N SER A 23 -5.52 -2.62 -3.97
CA SER A 23 -4.54 -2.43 -2.89
C SER A 23 -4.71 -3.48 -1.79
N ILE A 24 -5.94 -3.86 -1.43
CA ILE A 24 -6.20 -4.91 -0.43
C ILE A 24 -5.67 -6.25 -0.93
N ILE A 25 -5.97 -6.60 -2.18
CA ILE A 25 -5.53 -7.86 -2.80
C ILE A 25 -4.00 -7.92 -2.86
N ILE A 26 -3.36 -6.85 -3.36
CA ILE A 26 -1.89 -6.76 -3.46
C ILE A 26 -1.24 -6.77 -2.08
N SER A 27 -1.85 -6.13 -1.08
CA SER A 27 -1.35 -6.14 0.29
C SER A 27 -1.42 -7.55 0.90
N LEU A 28 -2.52 -8.28 0.71
CA LEU A 28 -2.63 -9.68 1.15
C LEU A 28 -1.62 -10.59 0.46
N LEU A 29 -1.38 -10.38 -0.84
CA LEU A 29 -0.31 -11.06 -1.57
C LEU A 29 1.07 -10.75 -0.97
N LEU A 30 1.34 -9.49 -0.61
CA LEU A 30 2.59 -9.11 0.06
C LEU A 30 2.75 -9.83 1.39
N PHE A 31 1.69 -9.86 2.20
CA PHE A 31 1.69 -10.57 3.49
C PHE A 31 1.98 -12.05 3.29
N TYR A 32 1.33 -12.69 2.33
CA TYR A 32 1.53 -14.10 2.01
C TYR A 32 2.98 -14.36 1.54
N SER A 33 3.51 -13.55 0.63
CA SER A 33 4.88 -13.70 0.13
C SER A 33 5.93 -13.49 1.23
N CYS A 34 5.78 -12.47 2.07
CA CYS A 34 6.72 -12.21 3.16
C CYS A 34 6.63 -13.27 4.27
N THR A 35 5.42 -13.75 4.62
CA THR A 35 5.28 -14.82 5.61
C THR A 35 5.85 -16.15 5.10
N PHE A 36 5.58 -16.52 3.84
CA PHE A 36 6.15 -17.72 3.23
C PHE A 36 7.68 -17.69 3.24
N ASN A 37 8.29 -16.54 2.86
CA ASN A 37 9.74 -16.37 2.90
C ASN A 37 10.30 -16.44 4.33
N CYS A 38 9.65 -15.83 5.31
CA CYS A 38 10.10 -15.85 6.71
C CYS A 38 9.97 -17.21 7.39
N PHE A 39 8.98 -18.04 7.03
CA PHE A 39 8.75 -19.35 7.67
C PHE A 39 9.49 -20.50 6.99
N HIS A 40 9.81 -20.40 5.70
CA HIS A 40 10.47 -21.48 4.95
C HIS A 40 11.93 -21.26 4.62
N CYS A 41 12.46 -20.03 4.67
CA CYS A 41 13.91 -19.83 4.56
C CYS A 41 14.60 -19.96 5.92
N PRO A 42 15.77 -20.61 5.99
CA PRO A 42 16.53 -20.68 7.22
C PRO A 42 16.89 -19.26 7.68
N PRO A 43 16.77 -18.97 8.99
CA PRO A 43 17.10 -17.65 9.51
C PRO A 43 18.53 -17.27 9.14
N SER A 44 18.72 -16.07 8.57
CA SER A 44 20.06 -15.55 8.34
C SER A 44 20.80 -15.51 9.69
N PRO A 45 22.10 -15.84 9.74
CA PRO A 45 22.85 -15.84 11.00
C PRO A 45 22.95 -14.46 11.66
N SER A 46 22.58 -13.40 10.95
CA SER A 46 22.57 -12.01 11.42
C SER A 46 21.25 -11.64 12.10
N ARG A 47 21.30 -11.42 13.42
CA ARG A 47 20.18 -10.93 14.25
C ARG A 47 19.57 -9.60 13.76
N THR A 48 20.36 -8.74 13.13
CA THR A 48 19.88 -7.43 12.64
C THR A 48 19.09 -7.56 11.34
N LEU A 49 19.46 -8.50 10.47
CA LEU A 49 18.75 -8.78 9.21
C LEU A 49 17.32 -9.28 9.49
N HIS A 50 17.16 -10.07 10.54
CA HIS A 50 15.87 -10.63 10.95
C HIS A 50 14.83 -9.57 11.31
N ILE A 51 15.22 -8.54 12.06
CA ILE A 51 14.29 -7.52 12.53
C ILE A 51 13.73 -6.71 11.36
N VAL A 52 14.57 -6.42 10.36
CA VAL A 52 14.21 -5.60 9.21
C VAL A 52 13.24 -6.36 8.27
N GLN A 53 13.38 -7.68 8.14
CA GLN A 53 12.48 -8.51 7.33
C GLN A 53 11.06 -8.67 7.91
N TYR A 54 10.84 -8.41 9.20
CA TYR A 54 9.49 -8.38 9.78
C TYR A 54 8.71 -7.10 9.46
N PHE A 55 9.39 -6.05 9.00
CA PHE A 55 8.74 -4.77 8.72
C PHE A 55 7.65 -4.89 7.63
N PRO A 56 7.89 -5.50 6.45
CA PRO A 56 6.84 -5.73 5.45
C PRO A 56 5.67 -6.58 5.95
N VAL A 57 5.93 -7.54 6.85
CA VAL A 57 4.91 -8.40 7.47
C VAL A 57 3.95 -7.58 8.35
N GLY A 58 4.47 -6.57 9.06
CA GLY A 58 3.65 -5.66 9.86
C GLY A 58 2.97 -4.56 9.04
N VAL A 59 3.65 -4.02 8.04
CA VAL A 59 3.14 -2.92 7.22
C VAL A 59 2.01 -3.35 6.29
N SER A 60 2.09 -4.55 5.70
CA SER A 60 1.03 -5.06 4.82
C SER A 60 -0.37 -5.06 5.47
N PRO A 61 -0.61 -5.67 6.66
CA PRO A 61 -1.93 -5.62 7.27
C PRO A 61 -2.35 -4.20 7.63
N CYS A 62 -1.42 -3.32 8.00
CA CYS A 62 -1.73 -1.90 8.21
C CYS A 62 -2.26 -1.23 6.93
N ILE A 63 -1.60 -1.44 5.79
CA ILE A 63 -2.07 -0.89 4.50
C ILE A 63 -3.44 -1.45 4.16
N ALA A 64 -3.66 -2.77 4.28
CA ALA A 64 -4.96 -3.38 4.04
C ALA A 64 -6.06 -2.78 4.94
N LEU A 65 -5.80 -2.58 6.23
CA LEU A 65 -6.75 -1.96 7.16
C LEU A 65 -7.06 -0.50 6.80
N THR A 66 -6.06 0.29 6.39
CA THR A 66 -6.29 1.66 5.94
C THR A 66 -7.17 1.69 4.68
N SER A 67 -6.93 0.79 3.74
CA SER A 67 -7.74 0.67 2.51
C SER A 67 -9.17 0.17 2.79
N ILE A 68 -9.35 -0.77 3.71
CA ILE A 68 -10.68 -1.24 4.14
C ILE A 68 -11.43 -0.10 4.85
N GLY A 69 -10.76 0.60 5.77
CA GLY A 69 -11.31 1.77 6.44
C GLY A 69 -11.81 2.80 5.45
N TRP A 70 -11.01 3.03 4.39
CA TRP A 70 -11.42 3.93 3.32
C TRP A 70 -12.71 3.50 2.61
N ILE A 71 -12.81 2.23 2.21
CA ILE A 71 -13.98 1.68 1.52
C ILE A 71 -15.22 1.76 2.41
N ILE A 72 -15.11 1.36 3.68
CA ILE A 72 -16.20 1.42 4.65
C ILE A 72 -16.68 2.88 4.75
N THR A 73 -15.77 3.82 4.97
CA THR A 73 -16.17 5.21 5.12
C THR A 73 -16.82 5.75 3.85
N LYS A 74 -16.33 5.38 2.67
CA LYS A 74 -16.93 5.75 1.40
C LYS A 74 -18.34 5.17 1.22
N LEU A 75 -18.59 3.94 1.65
CA LEU A 75 -19.89 3.29 1.51
C LEU A 75 -20.93 3.87 2.48
N PHE A 76 -20.54 4.15 3.73
CA PHE A 76 -21.48 4.55 4.78
C PHE A 76 -21.68 6.06 4.91
N TYR A 77 -20.64 6.87 4.64
CA TYR A 77 -20.66 8.31 4.89
C TYR A 77 -20.70 9.19 3.63
N SER A 78 -20.95 8.60 2.45
CA SER A 78 -21.07 9.35 1.19
C SER A 78 -22.26 10.33 1.12
N SER A 79 -23.13 10.35 2.13
CA SER A 79 -24.33 11.19 2.18
C SER A 79 -24.27 12.29 3.24
N ASP A 80 -23.24 12.31 4.09
CA ASP A 80 -23.17 13.20 5.26
C ASP A 80 -22.28 14.44 5.01
N PRO A 81 -22.57 15.59 5.65
CA PRO A 81 -21.75 16.79 5.58
C PRO A 81 -20.32 16.60 6.15
N CYS A 82 -20.03 15.48 6.82
CA CYS A 82 -18.69 15.07 7.26
C CYS A 82 -17.70 14.80 6.11
N ILE A 83 -18.16 14.73 4.85
CA ILE A 83 -17.32 14.53 3.65
C ILE A 83 -16.15 15.52 3.58
N LEU A 84 -16.34 16.77 4.01
CA LEU A 84 -15.31 17.82 3.87
C LEU A 84 -14.08 17.58 4.78
N SER A 85 -14.27 17.08 6.01
CA SER A 85 -13.14 16.70 6.88
C SER A 85 -12.53 15.37 6.48
N TYR A 86 -13.30 14.48 5.87
CA TYR A 86 -12.82 13.15 5.48
C TYR A 86 -11.90 13.16 4.26
N ASN A 87 -12.21 13.99 3.25
CA ASN A 87 -11.29 14.23 2.12
C ASN A 87 -9.90 14.70 2.60
N PHE A 88 -9.81 15.36 3.76
CA PHE A 88 -8.54 15.82 4.33
C PHE A 88 -7.67 14.69 4.89
N ILE A 89 -8.24 13.54 5.27
CA ILE A 89 -7.51 12.37 5.80
C ILE A 89 -7.21 11.36 4.70
N GLU A 90 -8.01 11.38 3.63
CA GLU A 90 -7.88 10.50 2.47
C GLU A 90 -6.52 10.62 1.77
N MET A 91 -6.09 11.84 1.43
CA MET A 91 -4.80 12.05 0.77
C MET A 91 -3.59 11.72 1.68
N PRO A 92 -3.53 12.15 2.96
CA PRO A 92 -2.45 11.75 3.87
C PRO A 92 -2.33 10.24 4.06
N SER A 93 -3.45 9.52 4.13
CA SER A 93 -3.44 8.05 4.27
C SER A 93 -2.91 7.36 3.02
N ALA A 94 -3.28 7.82 1.81
CA ALA A 94 -2.73 7.30 0.57
C ALA A 94 -1.21 7.57 0.46
N VAL A 95 -0.75 8.77 0.80
CA VAL A 95 0.67 9.14 0.81
C VAL A 95 1.45 8.28 1.82
N PHE A 96 0.91 8.11 3.03
CA PHE A 96 1.51 7.25 4.06
C PHE A 96 1.65 5.80 3.58
N SER A 97 0.58 5.23 3.02
CA SER A 97 0.60 3.85 2.50
C SER A 97 1.56 3.68 1.32
N SER A 98 1.69 4.71 0.46
CA SER A 98 2.68 4.72 -0.62
C SER A 98 4.11 4.73 -0.08
N LEU A 99 4.41 5.60 0.89
CA LEU A 99 5.72 5.67 1.53
C LEU A 99 6.07 4.35 2.25
N ALA A 100 5.13 3.81 3.02
CA ALA A 100 5.31 2.57 3.76
C ALA A 100 5.59 1.39 2.82
N ALA A 101 4.85 1.28 1.72
CA ALA A 101 5.08 0.28 0.67
C ALA A 101 6.44 0.48 -0.03
N GLY A 102 6.85 1.73 -0.27
CA GLY A 102 8.18 2.06 -0.81
C GLY A 102 9.31 1.60 0.11
N ILE A 103 9.19 1.82 1.42
CA ILE A 103 10.18 1.34 2.41
C ILE A 103 10.24 -0.19 2.40
N CYS A 104 9.10 -0.88 2.29
CA CYS A 104 9.06 -2.34 2.16
C CYS A 104 9.81 -2.82 0.90
N ALA A 105 9.63 -2.14 -0.24
CA ALA A 105 10.34 -2.46 -1.47
C ALA A 105 11.86 -2.30 -1.31
N VAL A 106 12.31 -1.21 -0.69
CA VAL A 106 13.75 -0.97 -0.44
C VAL A 106 14.33 -2.04 0.49
N ILE A 107 13.62 -2.39 1.56
CA ILE A 107 14.04 -3.45 2.48
C ILE A 107 14.19 -4.78 1.76
N GLU A 108 13.21 -5.15 0.93
CA GLU A 108 13.27 -6.41 0.19
C GLU A 108 14.42 -6.41 -0.84
N ILE A 109 14.64 -5.32 -1.57
CA ILE A 109 15.75 -5.25 -2.54
C ILE A 109 17.12 -5.33 -1.86
N LEU A 110 17.26 -4.75 -0.66
CA LEU A 110 18.53 -4.68 0.05
C LEU A 110 18.83 -5.90 0.92
N TYR A 111 17.81 -6.61 1.41
CA TYR A 111 17.98 -7.64 2.44
C TYR A 111 17.34 -9.00 2.12
N SER A 112 16.71 -9.17 0.96
CA SER A 112 16.03 -10.42 0.58
C SER A 112 16.95 -11.42 -0.16
N THR A 113 18.21 -11.08 -0.48
CA THR A 113 19.08 -12.00 -1.27
C THR A 113 20.57 -11.84 -0.98
N ASP A 114 21.28 -12.96 -0.86
CA ASP A 114 22.76 -13.01 -0.80
C ASP A 114 23.35 -12.54 -2.14
N PHE A 115 24.11 -11.45 -2.10
CA PHE A 115 24.52 -10.64 -3.27
C PHE A 115 25.62 -11.26 -4.14
N SER A 116 26.10 -12.46 -3.84
CA SER A 116 27.33 -12.98 -4.43
C SER A 116 27.17 -13.66 -5.80
N GLN A 117 25.96 -13.99 -6.27
CA GLN A 117 25.81 -14.89 -7.43
C GLN A 117 24.70 -14.60 -8.47
N MET A 118 23.91 -13.50 -8.40
CA MET A 118 22.79 -13.28 -9.35
C MET A 118 22.83 -11.96 -10.15
N GLN A 119 22.30 -11.99 -11.37
CA GLN A 119 22.11 -10.82 -12.25
C GLN A 119 20.98 -9.92 -11.73
N TRP A 120 21.05 -8.61 -12.02
CA TRP A 120 20.16 -7.57 -11.43
C TRP A 120 18.64 -7.79 -11.62
N ILE A 121 18.21 -8.49 -12.67
CA ILE A 121 16.79 -8.73 -12.96
C ILE A 121 16.24 -9.91 -12.16
N ASP A 122 17.09 -10.91 -11.87
CA ASP A 122 16.75 -12.03 -10.99
C ASP A 122 16.76 -11.63 -9.50
N LYS A 123 17.17 -10.39 -9.22
CA LYS A 123 17.35 -9.82 -7.87
C LYS A 123 16.07 -9.24 -7.27
N ILE A 124 15.03 -9.03 -8.08
CA ILE A 124 13.75 -8.55 -7.57
C ILE A 124 13.00 -9.74 -6.98
N SER A 125 12.98 -9.83 -5.65
CA SER A 125 12.11 -10.77 -4.95
C SER A 125 10.65 -10.51 -5.31
N SER A 126 9.82 -11.55 -5.29
CA SER A 126 8.38 -11.42 -5.52
C SER A 126 7.75 -10.39 -4.56
N SER A 127 8.20 -10.36 -3.30
CA SER A 127 7.83 -9.37 -2.28
C SER A 127 8.26 -7.95 -2.63
N ALA A 128 9.45 -7.73 -3.20
CA ALA A 128 9.87 -6.42 -3.68
C ALA A 128 8.98 -5.91 -4.82
N ALA A 129 8.69 -6.76 -5.82
CA ALA A 129 7.82 -6.41 -6.94
C ALA A 129 6.40 -6.03 -6.47
N ILE A 130 5.83 -6.81 -5.55
CA ILE A 130 4.51 -6.54 -4.98
C ILE A 130 4.52 -5.22 -4.19
N SER A 131 5.57 -4.95 -3.42
CA SER A 131 5.72 -3.70 -2.67
C SER A 131 5.81 -2.47 -3.58
N ILE A 132 6.54 -2.56 -4.69
CA ILE A 132 6.63 -1.49 -5.70
C ILE A 132 5.26 -1.24 -6.33
N ALA A 133 4.53 -2.30 -6.68
CA ALA A 133 3.18 -2.18 -7.24
C ALA A 133 2.22 -1.50 -6.25
N LEU A 134 2.29 -1.86 -4.97
CA LEU A 134 1.47 -1.27 -3.91
C LEU A 134 1.81 0.22 -3.69
N CYS A 135 3.10 0.57 -3.73
CA CYS A 135 3.58 1.95 -3.67
C CYS A 135 3.04 2.79 -4.82
N ALA A 136 3.17 2.30 -6.05
CA ALA A 136 2.69 2.97 -7.25
C ALA A 136 1.16 3.15 -7.24
N LEU A 137 0.43 2.12 -6.80
CA LEU A 137 -1.02 2.17 -6.70
C LEU A 137 -1.47 3.27 -5.73
N HIS A 138 -0.90 3.33 -4.52
CA HIS A 138 -1.26 4.37 -3.55
C HIS A 138 -0.78 5.77 -3.97
N ALA A 139 0.31 5.89 -4.73
CA ALA A 139 0.73 7.15 -5.34
C ALA A 139 -0.30 7.61 -6.40
N ILE A 140 -0.74 6.71 -7.28
CA ILE A 140 -1.79 7.00 -8.28
C ILE A 140 -3.08 7.40 -7.57
N ALA A 141 -3.46 6.70 -6.49
CA ALA A 141 -4.62 7.05 -5.69
C ALA A 141 -4.47 8.46 -5.10
N ALA A 142 -3.32 8.80 -4.51
CA ALA A 142 -3.05 10.14 -3.97
C ALA A 142 -3.17 11.24 -5.04
N PHE A 143 -2.59 11.06 -6.22
CA PHE A 143 -2.70 12.02 -7.32
C PHE A 143 -4.09 12.06 -7.96
N SER A 144 -4.90 11.00 -7.82
CA SER A 144 -6.28 10.98 -8.32
C SER A 144 -7.28 11.67 -7.38
N LEU A 145 -6.82 12.08 -6.20
CA LEU A 145 -7.59 12.80 -5.18
C LEU A 145 -7.38 14.32 -5.23
N GLU A 146 -6.34 14.78 -5.93
CA GLU A 146 -6.12 16.19 -6.28
C GLU A 146 -7.11 16.67 -7.36
#